data_AF-A0A7G9QMS8-F1
#
_entry.id   AF-A0A7G9QMS8-F1
#
_cell.length_a   1.000
_cell.length_b   1.000
_cell.length_c   1.000
_cell.angle_alpha   90.00
_cell.angle_beta   90.00
_cell.angle_gamma   90.00
#
_symmetry.space_group_name_H-M   'P 1'
#
loop_
_entity.id
_entity.type
_entity.pdbx_description
1 polymer ?
#
loop_
_entity_poly.entity_id
_entity_poly.type
_entity_poly.pdbx_seq_one_letter_code
_entity_poly.pdbx_strand_id
1 'polypeptide(L)'
;MIKITLTFAFLLLLGIPTFSQSSTSRVPITEVFSSNGKFSVKSYSYDDEFPTTRGRSIVYKGDKVMYEINRSFDVYTFDRYFLTISNDGSTIAYLANATYRDDGFKNVIIYKDGKRAETYTTKEFSSCNSDVEKCNLFYDNSRTVIDYQKSKPELIIFKEGTTDEEKFLNEQYVLNCNDIIYCVDTKKMVTLYDLKKCEIISKVPFASVYQKLKKLKREIPKTDFFEYAYKYIPDFVIRQTQKKLAVEMENKTGLKYVGINTTDFFNYKIYRIVLAGYLTKNGNFEIDTLSCAKEIDENKIREIMTRNTFDAGFISEKIEKQYFRFFSGGFRNPVDSLAKQELLVEKEEQKKERARRLTLDSINHVYIPVNLNDCFLQLNKTLKPVDREMIKNFKERSDVLSLHHGLGMWIRNNWGLWGGSRLQSYFAQRGFSEPDGVSGIILDEYYGWLKGNQEAGSNFESKYTIKN
;
A
#
# COMPACT_ATOMS: atom_id res chain seq x y z
N MET A 1 1.66 20.66 -24.68
CA MET A 1 1.66 19.17 -24.56
C MET A 1 2.76 18.77 -23.59
N ILE A 2 2.41 18.62 -22.31
CA ILE A 2 3.36 18.21 -21.27
C ILE A 2 3.45 16.69 -21.32
N LYS A 3 4.60 16.17 -21.76
CA LYS A 3 4.93 14.74 -21.67
C LYS A 3 5.12 14.41 -20.18
N ILE A 4 4.15 13.72 -19.59
CA ILE A 4 4.30 13.12 -18.26
C ILE A 4 5.12 11.84 -18.45
N THR A 5 6.42 11.92 -18.16
CA THR A 5 7.27 10.75 -18.03
C THR A 5 6.91 10.08 -16.70
N LEU A 6 6.12 9.01 -16.75
CA LEU A 6 5.81 8.20 -15.56
C LEU A 6 7.06 7.39 -15.19
N THR A 7 7.91 7.95 -14.34
CA THR A 7 9.08 7.22 -13.83
C THR A 7 8.59 6.14 -12.86
N PHE A 8 8.47 4.89 -13.33
CA PHE A 8 8.23 3.72 -12.49
C PHE A 8 9.44 3.48 -11.59
N ALA A 9 9.51 4.15 -10.44
CA ALA A 9 10.43 3.80 -9.37
C ALA A 9 9.87 2.56 -8.64
N PHE A 10 10.28 1.37 -9.08
CA PHE A 10 9.87 0.12 -8.45
C PHE A 10 10.60 -0.04 -7.11
N LEU A 11 9.86 0.05 -5.99
CA LEU A 11 10.40 -0.22 -4.66
C LEU A 11 10.93 -1.66 -4.56
N LEU A 12 12.18 -1.82 -4.16
CA LEU A 12 12.72 -3.10 -3.72
C LEU A 12 12.37 -3.27 -2.24
N LEU A 13 11.33 -4.07 -1.99
CA LEU A 13 10.94 -4.46 -0.64
C LEU A 13 11.94 -5.54 -0.17
N LEU A 14 12.84 -5.15 0.73
CA LEU A 14 13.59 -6.11 1.55
C LEU A 14 12.60 -6.82 2.50
N GLY A 15 13.01 -7.89 3.18
CA GLY A 15 12.20 -8.66 4.15
C GLY A 15 11.65 -7.88 5.37
N ILE A 16 11.67 -6.55 5.32
CA ILE A 16 10.96 -5.64 6.21
C ILE A 16 9.52 -5.51 5.70
N PRO A 17 8.50 -5.72 6.55
CA PRO A 17 7.10 -5.52 6.18
C PRO A 17 6.90 -4.05 5.79
N THR A 18 6.95 -3.80 4.49
CA THR A 18 6.78 -2.50 3.87
C THR A 18 5.48 -2.57 3.12
N PHE A 19 4.48 -1.91 3.68
CA PHE A 19 3.13 -1.92 3.16
C PHE A 19 3.03 -0.90 2.04
N SER A 20 2.97 -1.38 0.80
CA SER A 20 2.73 -0.54 -0.36
C SER A 20 1.22 -0.38 -0.52
N GLN A 21 0.74 0.84 -0.29
CA GLN A 21 -0.61 1.25 -0.65
C GLN A 21 -0.48 2.20 -1.83
N SER A 22 -1.13 1.88 -2.94
CA SER A 22 -1.14 2.71 -4.14
C SER A 22 -2.51 3.36 -4.28
N SER A 23 -2.61 4.46 -5.01
CA SER A 23 -3.90 5.06 -5.35
C SER A 23 -4.03 5.37 -6.84
N THR A 24 -5.27 5.47 -7.32
CA THR A 24 -5.59 5.67 -8.74
C THR A 24 -6.91 6.40 -8.90
N SER A 25 -6.95 7.45 -9.75
CA SER A 25 -8.21 8.13 -10.06
C SER A 25 -9.19 7.24 -10.82
N ARG A 26 -8.68 6.23 -11.55
CA ARG A 26 -9.47 5.28 -12.32
C ARG A 26 -9.64 3.99 -11.53
N VAL A 27 -10.80 3.84 -10.91
CA VAL A 27 -11.12 2.72 -10.03
C VAL A 27 -11.81 1.60 -10.83
N PRO A 28 -11.36 0.34 -10.72
CA PRO A 28 -11.79 -0.74 -11.59
C PRO A 28 -13.13 -1.33 -11.13
N ILE A 29 -13.89 -1.75 -12.13
CA ILE A 29 -15.01 -2.66 -12.00
C ILE A 29 -14.63 -3.90 -12.81
N THR A 30 -14.22 -4.95 -12.10
CA THR A 30 -13.67 -6.15 -12.71
C THR A 30 -14.77 -7.20 -12.87
N GLU A 31 -14.88 -7.79 -14.05
CA GLU A 31 -15.71 -8.96 -14.31
C GLU A 31 -14.84 -10.11 -14.83
N VAL A 32 -14.96 -11.27 -14.18
CA VAL A 32 -14.29 -12.52 -14.58
C VAL A 32 -15.33 -13.60 -14.79
N PHE A 33 -15.19 -14.36 -15.87
CA PHE A 33 -16.05 -15.49 -16.20
C PHE A 33 -15.42 -16.79 -15.71
N SER A 34 -16.24 -17.82 -15.50
CA SER A 34 -15.77 -19.18 -15.31
C SER A 34 -15.27 -19.75 -16.65
N SER A 35 -14.39 -20.76 -16.61
CA SER A 35 -13.83 -21.38 -17.83
C SER A 35 -14.89 -21.96 -18.78
N ASN A 36 -16.08 -22.32 -18.26
CA ASN A 36 -17.20 -22.78 -19.07
C ASN A 36 -18.15 -21.66 -19.53
N GLY A 37 -17.87 -20.40 -19.19
CA GLY A 37 -18.64 -19.21 -19.55
C GLY A 37 -20.02 -19.07 -18.88
N LYS A 38 -20.41 -19.98 -17.98
CA LYS A 38 -21.76 -20.01 -17.39
C LYS A 38 -21.94 -19.12 -16.17
N PHE A 39 -20.85 -18.79 -15.50
CA PHE A 39 -20.83 -17.99 -14.28
C PHE A 39 -19.89 -16.81 -14.44
N SER A 40 -20.17 -15.74 -13.71
CA SER A 40 -19.25 -14.62 -13.59
C SER A 40 -19.23 -14.06 -12.18
N VAL A 41 -18.11 -13.44 -11.83
CA VAL A 41 -18.01 -12.57 -10.65
C VAL A 41 -17.75 -11.15 -11.14
N LYS A 42 -18.59 -10.21 -10.70
CA LYS A 42 -18.41 -8.78 -10.94
C LYS A 42 -18.10 -8.08 -9.63
N SER A 43 -16.93 -7.47 -9.55
CA SER A 43 -16.37 -6.81 -8.37
C SER A 43 -16.31 -5.30 -8.57
N TYR A 44 -16.81 -4.57 -7.59
CA TYR A 44 -16.83 -3.11 -7.51
C TYR A 44 -15.97 -2.66 -6.34
N SER A 45 -14.93 -1.86 -6.61
CA SER A 45 -14.24 -1.11 -5.56
C SER A 45 -14.97 0.20 -5.26
N TYR A 46 -15.03 0.58 -4.00
CA TYR A 46 -15.53 1.89 -3.55
C TYR A 46 -14.42 2.87 -3.18
N ASP A 47 -13.16 2.46 -3.33
CA ASP A 47 -12.02 3.21 -2.84
C ASP A 47 -10.95 3.39 -3.93
N ASP A 48 -10.25 4.52 -3.91
CA ASP A 48 -9.13 4.77 -4.84
C ASP A 48 -7.80 4.21 -4.34
N GLU A 49 -7.71 3.87 -3.06
CA GLU A 49 -6.60 3.09 -2.52
C GLU A 49 -6.74 1.63 -2.93
N PHE A 50 -5.63 1.05 -3.37
CA PHE A 50 -5.56 -0.34 -3.74
C PHE A 50 -4.28 -1.02 -3.24
N PRO A 51 -4.38 -2.33 -2.99
CA PRO A 51 -5.63 -3.10 -2.99
C PRO A 51 -6.48 -2.79 -1.76
N THR A 52 -7.78 -3.01 -1.90
CA THR A 52 -8.75 -2.75 -0.84
C THR A 52 -9.72 -3.92 -0.67
N THR A 53 -10.37 -3.99 0.48
CA THR A 53 -11.55 -4.81 0.72
C THR A 53 -12.82 -3.96 0.66
N ARG A 54 -12.69 -2.63 0.53
CA ARG A 54 -13.82 -1.70 0.50
C ARG A 54 -14.54 -1.78 -0.84
N GLY A 55 -15.55 -2.62 -0.90
CA GLY A 55 -16.28 -2.86 -2.13
C GLY A 55 -17.34 -3.94 -1.98
N ARG A 56 -17.86 -4.37 -3.13
CA ARG A 56 -18.87 -5.43 -3.23
C ARG A 56 -18.59 -6.27 -4.45
N SER A 57 -18.76 -7.58 -4.31
CA SER A 57 -18.63 -8.54 -5.41
C SER A 57 -19.88 -9.38 -5.51
N ILE A 58 -20.39 -9.55 -6.71
CA ILE A 58 -21.64 -10.26 -6.99
C ILE A 58 -21.34 -11.39 -7.95
N VAL A 59 -21.82 -12.59 -7.63
CA VAL A 59 -21.71 -13.76 -8.49
C VAL A 59 -23.01 -13.98 -9.25
N TYR A 60 -22.88 -14.25 -10.53
CA TYR A 60 -23.98 -14.45 -11.45
C TYR A 60 -23.93 -15.82 -12.12
N LYS A 61 -25.12 -16.32 -12.46
CA LYS A 61 -25.34 -17.40 -13.43
C LYS A 61 -26.20 -16.84 -14.55
N GLY A 62 -25.60 -16.49 -15.69
CA GLY A 62 -26.26 -15.60 -16.66
C GLY A 62 -26.58 -14.27 -15.98
N ASP A 63 -27.85 -13.85 -15.98
CA ASP A 63 -28.29 -12.61 -15.32
C ASP A 63 -28.76 -12.81 -13.87
N LYS A 64 -28.82 -14.05 -13.39
CA LYS A 64 -29.31 -14.36 -12.05
C LYS A 64 -28.21 -14.18 -11.01
N VAL A 65 -28.45 -13.31 -10.02
CA VAL A 65 -27.60 -13.20 -8.83
C VAL A 65 -27.67 -14.50 -8.02
N MET A 66 -26.50 -15.07 -7.74
CA MET A 66 -26.33 -16.28 -6.95
C MET A 66 -26.07 -15.93 -5.48
N TYR A 67 -25.07 -15.09 -5.23
CA TYR A 67 -24.70 -14.59 -3.91
C TYR A 67 -23.82 -13.35 -4.04
N GLU A 68 -23.58 -12.72 -2.90
CA GLU A 68 -22.78 -11.50 -2.80
C GLU A 68 -21.72 -11.63 -1.72
N ILE A 69 -20.66 -10.85 -1.89
CA ILE A 69 -19.56 -10.75 -0.95
C ILE A 69 -19.32 -9.27 -0.70
N ASN A 70 -19.32 -8.87 0.57
CA ASN A 70 -19.03 -7.49 1.01
C ASN A 70 -17.52 -7.20 0.96
N ARG A 71 -16.93 -7.36 -0.22
CA ARG A 71 -15.59 -6.88 -0.55
C ARG A 71 -15.40 -6.69 -2.05
N SER A 72 -14.40 -5.92 -2.43
CA SER A 72 -13.85 -5.99 -3.77
C SER A 72 -12.75 -7.06 -3.92
N PHE A 73 -12.55 -7.45 -5.17
CA PHE A 73 -11.43 -8.21 -5.71
C PHE A 73 -10.86 -7.40 -6.88
N ASP A 74 -10.00 -6.44 -6.55
CA ASP A 74 -9.51 -5.48 -7.54
C ASP A 74 -8.52 -6.15 -8.48
N VAL A 75 -8.82 -6.17 -9.79
CA VAL A 75 -7.85 -6.57 -10.81
C VAL A 75 -7.51 -5.37 -11.67
N TYR A 76 -6.37 -4.77 -11.35
CA TYR A 76 -5.76 -3.73 -12.18
C TYR A 76 -4.96 -4.35 -13.32
N THR A 77 -4.69 -3.57 -14.35
CA THR A 77 -3.84 -3.94 -15.50
C THR A 77 -2.37 -4.17 -15.12
N PHE A 78 -2.00 -4.01 -13.85
CA PHE A 78 -0.66 -4.31 -13.35
C PHE A 78 -0.60 -5.79 -12.95
N ASP A 79 0.42 -6.50 -13.43
CA ASP A 79 0.64 -7.97 -13.33
C ASP A 79 0.87 -8.50 -11.91
N ARG A 80 -0.03 -8.20 -10.96
CA ARG A 80 0.11 -8.58 -9.55
C ARG A 80 -1.15 -9.17 -8.94
N TYR A 81 -2.25 -9.25 -9.68
CA TYR A 81 -3.54 -9.72 -9.19
C TYR A 81 -4.14 -10.75 -10.14
N PHE A 82 -4.77 -11.76 -9.57
CA PHE A 82 -5.46 -12.82 -10.31
C PHE A 82 -6.76 -13.17 -9.60
N LEU A 83 -7.88 -12.98 -10.28
CA LEU A 83 -9.22 -13.34 -9.83
C LEU A 83 -9.76 -14.45 -10.74
N THR A 84 -10.41 -15.45 -10.16
CA THR A 84 -11.10 -16.49 -10.92
C THR A 84 -12.28 -17.07 -10.16
N ILE A 85 -13.18 -17.75 -10.88
CA ILE A 85 -14.38 -18.40 -10.35
C ILE A 85 -14.50 -19.83 -10.91
N SER A 86 -15.02 -20.76 -10.10
CA SER A 86 -15.27 -22.14 -10.51
C SER A 86 -16.40 -22.25 -11.54
N ASN A 87 -16.40 -23.34 -12.29
CA ASN A 87 -17.38 -23.69 -13.32
C ASN A 87 -18.78 -23.98 -12.78
N ASP A 88 -18.95 -24.14 -11.47
CA ASP A 88 -20.26 -24.22 -10.80
C ASP A 88 -20.64 -22.91 -10.11
N GLY A 89 -19.78 -21.89 -10.18
CA GLY A 89 -19.97 -20.59 -9.58
C GLY A 89 -19.89 -20.56 -8.06
N SER A 90 -19.56 -21.67 -7.39
CA SER A 90 -19.54 -21.75 -5.92
C SER A 90 -18.27 -21.19 -5.29
N THR A 91 -17.13 -21.26 -5.99
CA THR A 91 -15.82 -20.89 -5.44
C THR A 91 -15.21 -19.72 -6.21
N ILE A 92 -14.75 -18.70 -5.49
CA ILE A 92 -13.91 -17.62 -6.01
C ILE A 92 -12.52 -17.74 -5.39
N ALA A 93 -11.48 -17.54 -6.20
CA ALA A 93 -10.11 -17.41 -5.73
C ALA A 93 -9.51 -16.08 -6.18
N TYR A 94 -8.89 -15.38 -5.24
CA TYR A 94 -8.18 -14.14 -5.44
C TYR A 94 -6.75 -14.27 -4.95
N LEU A 95 -5.79 -14.17 -5.86
CA LEU A 95 -4.37 -14.29 -5.63
C LEU A 95 -3.71 -12.94 -5.90
N ALA A 96 -2.88 -12.48 -4.98
CA ALA A 96 -2.22 -11.18 -5.06
C ALA A 96 -0.76 -11.24 -4.58
N ASN A 97 0.15 -10.80 -5.44
CA ASN A 97 1.58 -10.72 -5.17
C ASN A 97 1.96 -9.37 -4.53
N ALA A 98 1.32 -9.03 -3.42
CA ALA A 98 1.68 -7.89 -2.60
C ALA A 98 1.53 -8.19 -1.10
N THR A 99 2.28 -7.46 -0.28
CA THR A 99 2.34 -7.60 1.19
C THR A 99 1.56 -6.45 1.84
N TYR A 100 0.64 -6.78 2.74
CA TYR A 100 -0.40 -5.85 3.21
C TYR A 100 -0.43 -5.70 4.72
N ARG A 101 -0.91 -4.53 5.16
CA ARG A 101 -0.91 -4.07 6.55
C ARG A 101 -2.02 -4.71 7.40
N ASP A 102 -2.97 -5.36 6.75
CA ASP A 102 -4.21 -5.87 7.32
C ASP A 102 -4.29 -7.40 7.11
N ASP A 103 -4.62 -8.12 8.18
CA ASP A 103 -4.84 -9.57 8.23
C ASP A 103 -5.96 -10.06 7.28
N GLY A 104 -6.79 -9.12 6.78
CA GLY A 104 -7.76 -9.32 5.71
C GLY A 104 -7.14 -9.68 4.34
N PHE A 105 -5.83 -9.49 4.17
CA PHE A 105 -5.14 -9.69 2.90
C PHE A 105 -3.99 -10.69 3.02
N LYS A 106 -4.32 -11.96 3.27
CA LYS A 106 -3.40 -13.03 2.87
C LYS A 106 -3.24 -13.02 1.34
N ASN A 107 -2.09 -13.47 0.83
CA ASN A 107 -1.76 -13.44 -0.59
C ASN A 107 -2.71 -14.28 -1.46
N VAL A 108 -3.31 -15.32 -0.90
CA VAL A 108 -4.31 -16.14 -1.56
C VAL A 108 -5.55 -16.21 -0.69
N ILE A 109 -6.70 -15.87 -1.27
CA ILE A 109 -7.98 -15.84 -0.58
C ILE A 109 -9.03 -16.58 -1.37
N ILE A 110 -9.72 -17.49 -0.70
CA ILE A 110 -10.71 -18.38 -1.30
C ILE A 110 -12.06 -18.13 -0.62
N TYR A 111 -13.09 -17.92 -1.43
CA TYR A 111 -14.47 -17.83 -0.99
C TYR A 111 -15.25 -18.99 -1.55
N LYS A 112 -16.13 -19.60 -0.74
CA LYS A 112 -17.09 -20.61 -1.14
C LYS A 112 -18.48 -20.19 -0.71
N ASP A 113 -19.43 -20.16 -1.65
CA ASP A 113 -20.82 -19.76 -1.43
C ASP A 113 -20.96 -18.43 -0.67
N GLY A 114 -20.15 -17.44 -1.08
CA GLY A 114 -20.13 -16.10 -0.50
C GLY A 114 -19.37 -15.95 0.83
N LYS A 115 -18.85 -17.04 1.41
CA LYS A 115 -18.12 -17.02 2.69
C LYS A 115 -16.65 -17.30 2.50
N ARG A 116 -15.79 -16.67 3.31
CA ARG A 116 -14.34 -16.94 3.30
C ARG A 116 -14.11 -18.40 3.73
N ALA A 117 -13.50 -19.19 2.86
CA ALA A 117 -13.25 -20.61 3.07
C ALA A 117 -11.81 -20.85 3.52
N GLU A 118 -10.84 -20.44 2.71
CA GLU A 118 -9.42 -20.70 2.95
C GLU A 118 -8.57 -19.47 2.66
N THR A 119 -7.44 -19.35 3.35
CA THR A 119 -6.46 -18.31 3.05
C THR A 119 -5.02 -18.74 3.29
N TYR A 120 -4.14 -18.34 2.37
CA TYR A 120 -2.72 -18.69 2.41
C TYR A 120 -1.83 -17.46 2.25
N THR A 121 -0.80 -17.37 3.08
CA THR A 121 0.35 -16.49 2.85
C THR A 121 1.15 -16.98 1.64
N THR A 122 2.02 -16.14 1.09
CA THR A 122 2.97 -16.59 0.06
C THR A 122 3.74 -17.83 0.51
N LYS A 123 4.22 -17.86 1.77
CA LYS A 123 4.97 -18.99 2.31
C LYS A 123 4.15 -20.28 2.37
N GLU A 124 2.92 -20.19 2.87
CA GLU A 124 1.99 -21.34 2.94
C GLU A 124 1.67 -21.88 1.54
N PHE A 125 1.38 -20.97 0.59
CA PHE A 125 0.97 -21.35 -0.75
C PHE A 125 2.12 -21.89 -1.60
N SER A 126 3.28 -21.25 -1.61
CA SER A 126 4.43 -21.65 -2.44
C SER A 126 5.43 -22.59 -1.74
N SER A 127 5.28 -22.81 -0.43
CA SER A 127 6.29 -23.51 0.40
C SER A 127 7.71 -22.92 0.22
N CYS A 128 7.82 -21.60 0.07
CA CYS A 128 9.13 -20.95 -0.01
C CYS A 128 9.79 -20.80 1.37
N ASN A 129 11.11 -20.69 1.41
CA ASN A 129 11.85 -20.41 2.64
C ASN A 129 12.53 -19.03 2.58
N SER A 130 11.87 -18.03 3.16
CA SER A 130 12.33 -16.63 3.17
C SER A 130 13.71 -16.39 3.81
N ASP A 131 14.27 -17.37 4.51
CA ASP A 131 15.58 -17.23 5.17
C ASP A 131 16.73 -17.58 4.23
N VAL A 132 16.46 -18.33 3.16
CA VAL A 132 17.46 -18.76 2.16
C VAL A 132 17.12 -18.30 0.75
N GLU A 133 15.89 -17.88 0.47
CA GLU A 133 15.44 -17.48 -0.87
C GLU A 133 14.39 -16.36 -0.85
N LYS A 134 14.18 -15.73 -2.01
CA LYS A 134 13.12 -14.74 -2.20
C LYS A 134 11.77 -15.42 -2.40
N CYS A 135 10.83 -15.07 -1.55
CA CYS A 135 9.44 -15.54 -1.59
C CYS A 135 8.53 -14.55 -2.34
N ASN A 136 8.15 -14.85 -3.59
CA ASN A 136 7.02 -14.20 -4.24
C ASN A 136 5.97 -15.24 -4.65
N LEU A 137 4.69 -14.83 -4.67
CA LEU A 137 3.60 -15.71 -5.08
C LEU A 137 3.63 -15.97 -6.59
N PHE A 138 3.90 -14.92 -7.35
CA PHE A 138 3.98 -14.97 -8.81
C PHE A 138 5.44 -14.90 -9.26
N TYR A 139 5.75 -15.72 -10.26
CA TYR A 139 7.00 -15.64 -10.99
C TYR A 139 7.10 -14.31 -11.73
N ASP A 140 8.28 -13.69 -11.68
CA ASP A 140 8.60 -12.45 -12.39
C ASP A 140 10.03 -12.55 -12.93
N ASN A 141 10.14 -12.58 -14.25
CA ASN A 141 11.40 -12.58 -14.99
C ASN A 141 11.59 -11.30 -15.82
N SER A 142 10.77 -10.27 -15.63
CA SER A 142 10.73 -9.11 -16.52
C SER A 142 12.10 -8.45 -16.69
N ARG A 143 12.86 -8.31 -15.59
CA ARG A 143 14.24 -7.76 -15.60
C ARG A 143 15.24 -8.59 -16.39
N THR A 144 15.07 -9.91 -16.39
CA THR A 144 16.00 -10.83 -17.04
C THR A 144 15.69 -10.97 -18.52
N VAL A 145 14.41 -11.03 -18.90
CA VAL A 145 14.01 -11.38 -20.27
C VAL A 145 13.63 -10.19 -21.14
N ILE A 146 13.19 -9.05 -20.59
CA ILE A 146 12.75 -7.90 -21.39
C ILE A 146 13.94 -7.01 -21.74
N ASP A 147 14.06 -6.65 -23.02
CA ASP A 147 14.95 -5.60 -23.50
C ASP A 147 14.24 -4.25 -23.35
N TYR A 148 14.40 -3.62 -22.18
CA TYR A 148 13.74 -2.34 -21.87
C TYR A 148 14.21 -1.17 -22.75
N GLN A 149 15.37 -1.27 -23.39
CA GLN A 149 15.84 -0.22 -24.30
C GLN A 149 15.09 -0.27 -25.63
N LYS A 150 14.72 -1.47 -26.08
CA LYS A 150 13.97 -1.67 -27.33
C LYS A 150 12.45 -1.72 -27.13
N SER A 151 11.99 -2.09 -25.94
CA SER A 151 10.56 -2.22 -25.64
C SER A 151 9.83 -0.88 -25.59
N LYS A 152 8.54 -0.91 -25.93
CA LYS A 152 7.60 0.20 -25.77
C LYS A 152 6.38 -0.30 -24.97
N PRO A 153 5.57 0.60 -24.36
CA PRO A 153 4.40 0.18 -23.59
C PRO A 153 3.43 -0.76 -24.32
N GLU A 154 3.32 -0.62 -25.64
CA GLU A 154 2.43 -1.44 -26.50
C GLU A 154 3.12 -2.66 -27.12
N LEU A 155 4.44 -2.78 -26.96
CA LEU A 155 5.24 -3.84 -27.59
C LEU A 155 6.44 -4.19 -26.69
N ILE A 156 6.31 -5.32 -26.00
CA ILE A 156 7.40 -5.91 -25.21
C ILE A 156 8.34 -6.65 -26.16
N ILE A 157 9.62 -6.29 -26.13
CA ILE A 157 10.68 -6.96 -26.89
C ILE A 157 11.53 -7.77 -25.93
N PHE A 158 11.60 -9.08 -26.16
CA PHE A 158 12.46 -9.97 -25.38
C PHE A 158 13.92 -9.88 -25.84
N LYS A 159 14.85 -10.08 -24.91
CA LYS A 159 16.29 -10.18 -25.19
C LYS A 159 16.56 -11.40 -26.08
N GLU A 160 17.57 -11.29 -26.92
CA GLU A 160 18.03 -12.39 -27.78
C GLU A 160 18.41 -13.62 -26.95
N GLY A 161 18.04 -14.81 -27.42
CA GLY A 161 18.25 -16.08 -26.72
C GLY A 161 17.23 -16.42 -25.62
N THR A 162 16.22 -15.57 -25.36
CA THR A 162 15.14 -15.88 -24.42
C THR A 162 14.34 -17.10 -24.90
N THR A 163 14.21 -18.13 -24.05
CA THR A 163 13.48 -19.36 -24.37
C THR A 163 11.96 -19.13 -24.40
N ASP A 164 11.23 -20.01 -25.09
CA ASP A 164 9.76 -19.89 -25.14
C ASP A 164 9.09 -20.14 -23.79
N GLU A 165 9.71 -20.96 -22.93
CA GLU A 165 9.28 -21.14 -21.54
C GLU A 165 9.34 -19.84 -20.74
N GLU A 166 10.41 -19.07 -20.92
CA GLU A 166 10.60 -17.79 -20.24
C GLU A 166 9.64 -16.73 -20.77
N LYS A 167 9.41 -16.68 -22.09
CA LYS A 167 8.40 -15.79 -22.68
C LYS A 167 7.01 -16.14 -22.15
N PHE A 168 6.66 -17.44 -22.13
CA PHE A 168 5.40 -17.91 -21.58
C PHE A 168 5.23 -17.48 -20.12
N LEU A 169 6.24 -17.65 -19.27
CA LEU A 169 6.15 -17.27 -17.87
C LEU A 169 6.12 -15.76 -17.63
N ASN A 170 6.67 -14.96 -18.55
CA ASN A 170 6.54 -13.50 -18.50
C ASN A 170 5.08 -13.07 -18.73
N GLU A 171 4.38 -13.75 -19.64
CA GLU A 171 3.00 -13.43 -20.02
C GLU A 171 1.95 -14.13 -19.12
N GLN A 172 2.25 -15.35 -18.65
CA GLN A 172 1.30 -16.27 -18.03
C GLN A 172 1.94 -17.12 -16.91
N TYR A 173 2.16 -16.52 -15.75
CA TYR A 173 2.62 -17.21 -14.54
C TYR A 173 1.47 -17.75 -13.66
N VAL A 174 0.22 -17.37 -13.95
CA VAL A 174 -0.97 -17.85 -13.24
C VAL A 174 -2.17 -18.00 -14.18
N LEU A 175 -2.89 -19.12 -14.07
CA LEU A 175 -4.10 -19.39 -14.84
C LEU A 175 -5.06 -20.33 -14.10
N ASN A 176 -6.33 -20.32 -14.50
CA ASN A 176 -7.34 -21.33 -14.13
C ASN A 176 -7.72 -22.13 -15.39
N CYS A 177 -7.77 -23.45 -15.27
CA CYS A 177 -8.30 -24.32 -16.30
C CYS A 177 -9.10 -25.46 -15.65
N ASN A 178 -10.39 -25.56 -15.97
CA ASN A 178 -11.29 -26.60 -15.48
C ASN A 178 -11.26 -26.75 -13.95
N ASP A 179 -11.41 -25.63 -13.25
CA ASP A 179 -11.42 -25.54 -11.77
C ASP A 179 -10.08 -25.79 -11.09
N ILE A 180 -8.99 -25.89 -11.85
CA ILE A 180 -7.63 -26.02 -11.31
C ILE A 180 -6.84 -24.74 -11.59
N ILE A 181 -6.36 -24.10 -10.52
CA ILE A 181 -5.40 -23.00 -10.62
C ILE A 181 -3.99 -23.58 -10.74
N TYR A 182 -3.22 -23.04 -11.68
CA TYR A 182 -1.79 -23.25 -11.82
C TYR A 182 -1.10 -21.93 -11.50
N CYS A 183 -0.34 -21.87 -10.41
CA CYS A 183 0.38 -20.67 -9.98
C CYS A 183 1.88 -20.98 -9.90
N VAL A 184 2.68 -20.31 -10.72
CA VAL A 184 4.14 -20.48 -10.77
C VAL A 184 4.80 -19.48 -9.82
N ASP A 185 5.59 -19.97 -8.89
CA ASP A 185 6.35 -19.16 -7.92
C ASP A 185 7.77 -18.80 -8.41
N THR A 186 8.53 -18.06 -7.60
CA THR A 186 9.91 -17.66 -7.90
C THR A 186 10.89 -18.81 -8.10
N LYS A 187 10.61 -20.00 -7.58
CA LYS A 187 11.43 -21.21 -7.78
C LYS A 187 11.07 -21.96 -9.07
N LYS A 188 10.13 -21.43 -9.86
CA LYS A 188 9.47 -22.14 -10.97
C LYS A 188 8.76 -23.42 -10.52
N MET A 189 8.27 -23.44 -9.29
CA MET A 189 7.38 -24.48 -8.81
C MET A 189 5.94 -24.05 -9.05
N VAL A 190 5.13 -24.98 -9.56
CA VAL A 190 3.71 -24.76 -9.84
C VAL A 190 2.90 -25.35 -8.72
N THR A 191 2.16 -24.49 -8.02
CA THR A 191 1.14 -24.94 -7.06
C THR A 191 -0.16 -25.19 -7.81
N LEU A 192 -0.67 -26.41 -7.72
CA LEU A 192 -1.96 -26.82 -8.29
C LEU A 192 -3.02 -26.72 -7.19
N TYR A 193 -4.04 -25.89 -7.39
CA TYR A 193 -5.12 -25.69 -6.42
C TYR A 193 -6.48 -26.05 -7.02
N ASP A 194 -7.23 -26.91 -6.35
CA ASP A 194 -8.57 -27.34 -6.76
C ASP A 194 -9.64 -26.40 -6.18
N LEU A 195 -10.36 -25.69 -7.05
CA LEU A 195 -11.41 -24.76 -6.62
C LEU A 195 -12.64 -25.47 -6.03
N LYS A 196 -12.96 -26.70 -6.45
CA LYS A 196 -14.14 -27.41 -5.94
C LYS A 196 -13.90 -27.95 -4.54
N LYS A 197 -12.72 -28.54 -4.36
CA LYS A 197 -12.28 -29.09 -3.07
C LYS A 197 -11.72 -28.05 -2.11
N CYS A 198 -11.35 -26.87 -2.62
CA CYS A 198 -10.68 -25.81 -1.88
C CYS A 198 -9.35 -26.26 -1.24
N GLU A 199 -8.53 -27.02 -1.96
CA GLU A 199 -7.27 -27.55 -1.44
C GLU A 199 -6.12 -27.47 -2.45
N ILE A 200 -4.89 -27.43 -1.93
CA ILE A 200 -3.68 -27.62 -2.74
C ILE A 200 -3.56 -29.12 -3.08
N ILE A 201 -3.59 -29.46 -4.36
CA ILE A 201 -3.44 -30.85 -4.82
C ILE A 201 -1.97 -31.29 -4.73
N SER A 202 -1.08 -30.50 -5.31
CA SER A 202 0.33 -30.83 -5.41
C SER A 202 1.17 -29.61 -5.81
N LYS A 203 2.50 -29.77 -5.70
CA LYS A 203 3.48 -28.79 -6.16
C LYS A 203 4.48 -29.50 -7.07
N VAL A 204 4.62 -29.03 -8.30
CA VAL A 204 5.44 -29.70 -9.33
C VAL A 204 6.34 -28.71 -10.06
N PRO A 205 7.51 -29.13 -10.59
CA PRO A 205 8.34 -28.25 -11.40
C PRO A 205 7.61 -27.77 -12.66
N PHE A 206 7.74 -26.49 -13.01
CA PHE A 206 7.08 -25.91 -14.20
C PHE A 206 7.34 -26.69 -15.49
N ALA A 207 8.59 -27.13 -15.70
CA ALA A 207 8.97 -27.93 -16.87
C ALA A 207 8.10 -29.18 -17.07
N SER A 208 7.61 -29.80 -15.97
CA SER A 208 6.77 -31.00 -16.03
C SER A 208 5.36 -30.75 -16.57
N VAL A 209 4.87 -29.50 -16.47
CA VAL A 209 3.51 -29.12 -16.88
C VAL A 209 3.47 -28.17 -18.07
N TYR A 210 4.61 -27.58 -18.47
CA TYR A 210 4.70 -26.59 -19.54
C TYR A 210 4.04 -27.02 -20.85
N GLN A 211 4.27 -28.26 -21.31
CA GLN A 211 3.69 -28.75 -22.57
C GLN A 211 2.15 -28.77 -22.58
N LYS A 212 1.55 -28.92 -21.40
CA LYS A 212 0.10 -28.80 -21.19
C LYS A 212 -0.31 -27.33 -21.12
N LEU A 213 0.37 -26.54 -20.30
CA LEU A 213 0.00 -25.15 -20.03
C LEU A 213 0.13 -24.23 -21.24
N LYS A 214 1.15 -24.42 -22.09
CA LYS A 214 1.37 -23.60 -23.29
C LYS A 214 0.24 -23.64 -24.32
N LYS A 215 -0.63 -24.66 -24.23
CA LYS A 215 -1.81 -24.81 -25.11
C LYS A 215 -3.04 -24.09 -24.56
N LEU A 216 -3.00 -23.68 -23.30
CA LEU A 216 -4.08 -23.00 -22.62
C LEU A 216 -3.97 -21.50 -22.86
N LYS A 217 -5.11 -20.82 -22.91
CA LYS A 217 -5.17 -19.37 -22.93
C LYS A 217 -5.72 -18.89 -21.60
N ARG A 218 -5.03 -17.92 -20.99
CA ARG A 218 -5.56 -17.21 -19.83
C ARG A 218 -6.80 -16.42 -20.25
N GLU A 219 -7.86 -16.54 -19.45
CA GLU A 219 -9.01 -15.64 -19.57
C GLU A 219 -8.61 -14.25 -19.08
N ILE A 220 -8.84 -13.24 -19.92
CA ILE A 220 -8.54 -11.85 -19.60
C ILE A 220 -9.80 -11.28 -18.93
N PRO A 221 -9.70 -10.78 -17.69
CA PRO A 221 -10.81 -10.09 -17.03
C PRO A 221 -11.33 -8.93 -17.89
N LYS A 222 -12.64 -8.76 -17.94
CA LYS A 222 -13.23 -7.52 -18.47
C LYS A 222 -13.15 -6.47 -17.38
N THR A 223 -12.42 -5.40 -17.63
CA THR A 223 -12.28 -4.31 -16.66
C THR A 223 -12.87 -3.04 -17.23
N ASP A 224 -13.96 -2.59 -16.63
CA ASP A 224 -14.48 -1.23 -16.79
C ASP A 224 -13.93 -0.34 -15.66
N PHE A 225 -14.08 0.98 -15.78
CA PHE A 225 -13.58 1.93 -14.79
C PHE A 225 -14.60 3.03 -14.52
N PHE A 226 -14.51 3.63 -13.34
CA PHE A 226 -15.10 4.93 -13.04
C PHE A 226 -14.02 5.90 -12.53
N GLU A 227 -14.25 7.19 -12.73
CA GLU A 227 -13.40 8.23 -12.14
C GLU A 227 -13.82 8.46 -10.69
N TYR A 228 -12.86 8.35 -9.77
CA TYR A 228 -13.06 8.58 -8.36
C TYR A 228 -13.34 10.07 -8.10
N ALA A 229 -14.41 10.35 -7.35
CA ALA A 229 -14.75 11.72 -7.00
C ALA A 229 -13.86 12.21 -5.85
N TYR A 230 -12.86 13.04 -6.16
CA TYR A 230 -12.01 13.66 -5.15
C TYR A 230 -12.73 14.83 -4.46
N LYS A 231 -13.24 14.58 -3.26
CA LYS A 231 -13.81 15.61 -2.37
C LYS A 231 -13.33 15.43 -0.93
N TYR A 232 -13.19 16.54 -0.23
CA TYR A 232 -12.96 16.53 1.20
C TYR A 232 -14.29 16.48 1.96
N ILE A 233 -14.35 15.67 3.01
CA ILE A 233 -15.55 15.52 3.83
C ILE A 233 -16.09 16.86 4.37
N PRO A 234 -15.26 17.81 4.88
CA PRO A 234 -15.75 19.11 5.34
C PRO A 234 -16.46 19.94 4.25
N ASP A 235 -16.21 19.66 2.97
CA ASP A 235 -16.82 20.35 1.83
C ASP A 235 -18.13 19.69 1.36
N PHE A 236 -18.56 18.59 1.97
CA PHE A 236 -19.85 17.98 1.65
C PHE A 236 -20.98 18.96 1.92
N VAL A 237 -21.91 19.07 0.97
CA VAL A 237 -23.06 19.98 1.06
C VAL A 237 -24.23 19.23 1.67
N ILE A 238 -24.78 19.73 2.76
CA ILE A 238 -25.98 19.19 3.40
C ILE A 238 -27.20 19.60 2.58
N ARG A 239 -28.02 18.64 2.14
CA ARG A 239 -29.17 18.90 1.25
C ARG A 239 -30.20 19.84 1.88
N GLN A 240 -30.47 19.70 3.17
CA GLN A 240 -31.49 20.46 3.88
C GLN A 240 -31.13 21.94 4.01
N THR A 241 -29.87 22.24 4.30
CA THR A 241 -29.41 23.60 4.61
C THR A 241 -28.66 24.25 3.45
N GLN A 242 -28.24 23.47 2.46
CA GLN A 242 -27.35 23.88 1.36
C GLN A 242 -26.00 24.44 1.85
N LYS A 243 -25.62 24.17 3.11
CA LYS A 243 -24.36 24.58 3.70
C LYS A 243 -23.34 23.44 3.63
N LYS A 244 -22.06 23.80 3.61
CA LYS A 244 -20.96 22.85 3.78
C LYS A 244 -20.99 22.25 5.19
N LEU A 245 -20.57 20.99 5.30
CA LEU A 245 -20.47 20.26 6.56
C LEU A 245 -19.62 21.00 7.60
N ALA A 246 -18.49 21.58 7.18
CA ALA A 246 -17.63 22.37 8.07
C ALA A 246 -18.40 23.49 8.79
N VAL A 247 -19.25 24.23 8.05
CA VAL A 247 -20.05 25.34 8.60
C VAL A 247 -21.10 24.84 9.58
N GLU A 248 -21.74 23.71 9.29
CA GLU A 248 -22.69 23.09 10.22
C GLU A 248 -21.99 22.62 11.50
N MET A 249 -20.81 22.02 11.36
CA MET A 249 -19.98 21.61 12.50
C MET A 249 -19.53 22.80 13.35
N GLU A 250 -19.14 23.93 12.75
CA GLU A 250 -18.83 25.16 13.49
C GLU A 250 -20.01 25.60 14.36
N ASN A 251 -21.20 25.69 13.77
CA ASN A 251 -22.41 26.13 14.46
C ASN A 251 -22.81 25.21 15.62
N LYS A 252 -22.61 23.89 15.47
CA LYS A 252 -23.03 22.89 16.47
C LYS A 252 -22.00 22.63 17.56
N THR A 253 -20.71 22.80 17.24
CA THR A 253 -19.62 22.59 18.20
C THR A 253 -19.21 23.86 18.92
N GLY A 254 -19.49 25.04 18.34
CA GLY A 254 -18.98 26.33 18.83
C GLY A 254 -17.50 26.54 18.53
N LEU A 255 -16.89 25.67 17.74
CA LEU A 255 -15.50 25.78 17.31
C LEU A 255 -15.41 26.46 15.94
N LYS A 256 -14.21 26.91 15.57
CA LYS A 256 -13.95 27.47 14.24
C LYS A 256 -13.17 26.48 13.38
N TYR A 257 -13.66 26.21 12.18
CA TYR A 257 -12.99 25.38 11.20
C TYR A 257 -11.89 26.16 10.48
N VAL A 258 -10.77 25.49 10.22
CA VAL A 258 -9.64 26.03 9.46
C VAL A 258 -9.20 24.97 8.45
N GLY A 259 -9.34 25.30 7.16
CA GLY A 259 -8.91 24.43 6.08
C GLY A 259 -7.39 24.35 5.99
N ILE A 260 -6.86 23.17 5.62
CA ILE A 260 -5.40 22.92 5.55
C ILE A 260 -4.66 23.84 4.55
N ASN A 261 -5.37 24.30 3.53
CA ASN A 261 -4.82 25.14 2.45
C ASN A 261 -4.87 26.65 2.78
N THR A 262 -5.25 27.01 4.00
CA THR A 262 -5.32 28.42 4.43
C THR A 262 -4.05 28.84 5.17
N THR A 263 -3.63 30.10 5.04
CA THR A 263 -2.49 30.65 5.79
C THR A 263 -2.69 30.57 7.30
N ASP A 264 -3.94 30.64 7.74
CA ASP A 264 -4.34 30.56 9.14
C ASP A 264 -4.07 29.20 9.79
N PHE A 265 -3.99 28.14 8.99
CA PHE A 265 -3.83 26.79 9.51
C PHE A 265 -2.59 26.60 10.39
N PHE A 266 -1.49 27.28 10.07
CA PHE A 266 -0.23 27.21 10.83
C PHE A 266 -0.15 28.25 11.97
N ASN A 267 -1.14 29.14 12.07
CA ASN A 267 -1.17 30.23 13.05
C ASN A 267 -1.87 29.84 14.36
N TYR A 268 -2.56 28.70 14.40
CA TYR A 268 -3.39 28.28 15.52
C TYR A 268 -3.15 26.81 15.91
N LYS A 269 -3.49 26.46 17.16
CA LYS A 269 -3.63 25.06 17.55
C LYS A 269 -4.82 24.47 16.82
N ILE A 270 -4.59 23.40 16.07
CA ILE A 270 -5.64 22.71 15.30
C ILE A 270 -6.01 21.40 15.99
N TYR A 271 -7.25 21.32 16.45
CA TYR A 271 -7.92 20.10 16.91
C TYR A 271 -8.28 19.25 15.70
N ARG A 272 -7.76 18.03 15.66
CA ARG A 272 -7.91 17.13 14.53
C ARG A 272 -9.18 16.29 14.64
N ILE A 273 -9.79 16.03 13.48
CA ILE A 273 -10.80 15.01 13.29
C ILE A 273 -10.25 14.02 12.28
N VAL A 274 -10.27 12.74 12.64
CA VAL A 274 -10.13 11.63 11.70
C VAL A 274 -11.53 11.13 11.43
N LEU A 275 -12.03 11.36 10.22
CA LEU A 275 -13.35 10.90 9.78
C LEU A 275 -13.20 10.25 8.41
N ALA A 276 -13.67 9.01 8.32
CA ALA A 276 -13.73 8.26 7.07
C ALA A 276 -15.01 7.41 7.04
N GLY A 277 -15.50 7.12 5.84
CA GLY A 277 -16.75 6.40 5.67
C GLY A 277 -17.27 6.41 4.24
N TYR A 278 -18.43 5.79 4.02
CA TYR A 278 -19.05 5.69 2.71
C TYR A 278 -20.14 6.74 2.54
N LEU A 279 -20.03 7.56 1.50
CA LEU A 279 -21.15 8.37 1.06
C LEU A 279 -21.96 7.57 0.03
N THR A 280 -23.22 7.30 0.36
CA THR A 280 -24.17 6.65 -0.55
C THR A 280 -24.72 7.65 -1.56
N LYS A 281 -25.17 7.17 -2.72
CA LYS A 281 -25.87 8.02 -3.72
C LYS A 281 -27.12 8.72 -3.17
N ASN A 282 -27.78 8.12 -2.19
CA ASN A 282 -28.94 8.71 -1.53
C ASN A 282 -28.56 9.84 -0.55
N GLY A 283 -27.27 10.06 -0.32
CA GLY A 283 -26.75 11.13 0.53
C GLY A 283 -26.48 10.73 1.97
N ASN A 284 -26.71 9.47 2.36
CA ASN A 284 -26.37 9.00 3.70
C ASN A 284 -24.86 8.75 3.82
N PHE A 285 -24.26 9.13 4.94
CA PHE A 285 -22.86 8.85 5.24
C PHE A 285 -22.73 7.73 6.30
N GLU A 286 -22.19 6.60 5.88
CA GLU A 286 -21.89 5.44 6.73
C GLU A 286 -20.49 5.62 7.34
N ILE A 287 -20.42 5.99 8.62
CA ILE A 287 -19.14 6.22 9.31
C ILE A 287 -18.40 4.89 9.48
N ASP A 288 -17.19 4.82 8.96
CA ASP A 288 -16.25 3.70 9.18
C ASP A 288 -15.30 4.04 10.33
N THR A 289 -14.64 5.19 10.25
CA THR A 289 -13.74 5.69 11.30
C THR A 289 -14.18 7.07 11.74
N LEU A 290 -14.25 7.29 13.05
CA LEU A 290 -14.39 8.59 13.67
C LEU A 290 -13.52 8.64 14.92
N SER A 291 -12.63 9.63 14.98
CA SER A 291 -11.85 9.96 16.16
C SER A 291 -11.60 11.46 16.17
N CYS A 292 -11.74 12.06 17.35
CA CYS A 292 -11.60 13.48 17.53
C CYS A 292 -10.55 13.80 18.59
N ALA A 293 -9.91 14.96 18.47
CA ALA A 293 -9.17 15.55 19.58
C ALA A 293 -10.11 15.78 20.78
N LYS A 294 -9.57 15.72 22.00
CA LYS A 294 -10.33 15.77 23.26
C LYS A 294 -11.20 17.03 23.40
N GLU A 295 -10.86 18.10 22.70
CA GLU A 295 -11.58 19.38 22.68
C GLU A 295 -12.88 19.33 21.86
N ILE A 296 -13.08 18.27 21.06
CA ILE A 296 -14.24 18.09 20.19
C ILE A 296 -15.11 16.94 20.74
N ASP A 297 -16.39 17.21 20.91
CA ASP A 297 -17.38 16.20 21.29
C ASP A 297 -17.67 15.26 20.10
N GLU A 298 -17.10 14.05 20.15
CA GLU A 298 -17.25 13.04 19.10
C GLU A 298 -18.72 12.65 18.86
N ASN A 299 -19.56 12.62 19.91
CA ASN A 299 -20.97 12.25 19.78
C ASN A 299 -21.75 13.29 18.97
N LYS A 300 -21.44 14.59 19.16
CA LYS A 300 -22.02 15.65 18.33
C LYS A 300 -21.61 15.50 16.87
N ILE A 301 -20.35 15.18 16.59
CA ILE A 301 -19.88 14.93 15.22
C ILE A 301 -20.64 13.76 14.59
N ARG A 302 -20.78 12.65 15.32
CA ARG A 302 -21.53 11.46 14.89
C ARG A 302 -23.00 11.80 14.60
N GLU A 303 -23.63 12.59 15.47
CA GLU A 303 -25.01 13.04 15.29
C GLU A 303 -25.19 13.90 14.03
N ILE A 304 -24.28 14.86 13.80
CA ILE A 304 -24.30 15.71 12.60
C ILE A 304 -24.19 14.84 11.34
N MET A 305 -23.27 13.88 11.31
CA MET A 305 -23.07 13.01 10.15
C MET A 305 -24.26 12.08 9.88
N THR A 306 -24.92 11.58 10.91
CA THR A 306 -25.99 10.57 10.79
C THR A 306 -27.38 11.18 10.58
N ARG A 307 -27.62 12.40 11.05
CA ARG A 307 -28.93 13.08 10.89
C ARG A 307 -29.06 13.86 9.57
N ASN A 308 -27.96 14.15 8.89
CA ASN A 308 -27.96 14.90 7.65
C ASN A 308 -27.84 13.99 6.44
N THR A 309 -28.37 14.45 5.32
CA THR A 309 -28.13 13.86 4.00
C THR A 309 -27.32 14.82 3.15
N PHE A 310 -26.34 14.31 2.41
CA PHE A 310 -25.41 15.10 1.63
C PHE A 310 -25.73 15.05 0.14
N ASP A 311 -25.41 16.13 -0.58
CA ASP A 311 -25.31 16.07 -2.04
C ASP A 311 -24.29 14.99 -2.40
N ALA A 312 -24.70 14.10 -3.30
CA ALA A 312 -23.93 12.96 -3.77
C ALA A 312 -23.99 12.84 -5.30
N GLY A 313 -24.47 13.87 -6.01
CA GLY A 313 -24.60 13.85 -7.47
C GLY A 313 -23.27 13.77 -8.23
N PHE A 314 -22.15 13.91 -7.52
CA PHE A 314 -20.80 13.71 -8.05
C PHE A 314 -20.32 12.26 -7.99
N ILE A 315 -21.02 11.36 -7.29
CA ILE A 315 -20.67 9.94 -7.25
C ILE A 315 -21.04 9.30 -8.58
N SER A 316 -20.14 8.49 -9.14
CA SER A 316 -20.34 7.82 -10.43
C SER A 316 -21.64 7.01 -10.47
N GLU A 317 -22.31 7.04 -11.62
CA GLU A 317 -23.53 6.26 -11.81
C GLU A 317 -23.31 4.73 -11.69
N LYS A 318 -22.06 4.27 -11.87
CA LYS A 318 -21.69 2.84 -11.86
C LYS A 318 -21.61 2.20 -10.48
N ILE A 319 -21.65 2.98 -9.40
CA ILE A 319 -21.51 2.49 -8.01
C ILE A 319 -22.64 3.02 -7.12
N GLU A 320 -22.95 2.31 -6.05
CA GLU A 320 -24.01 2.70 -5.09
C GLU A 320 -23.52 3.68 -4.01
N LYS A 321 -22.22 3.63 -3.72
CA LYS A 321 -21.54 4.46 -2.71
C LYS A 321 -20.04 4.55 -3.02
N GLN A 322 -19.39 5.57 -2.47
CA GLN A 322 -17.93 5.75 -2.55
C GLN A 322 -17.38 5.98 -1.14
N TYR A 323 -16.21 5.43 -0.86
CA TYR A 323 -15.49 5.64 0.39
C TYR A 323 -14.75 6.98 0.35
N PHE A 324 -14.75 7.73 1.45
CA PHE A 324 -14.02 8.98 1.62
C PHE A 324 -13.24 8.93 2.92
N ARG A 325 -11.96 9.34 2.89
CA ARG A 325 -11.07 9.29 4.07
C ARG A 325 -10.41 10.61 4.44
N PHE A 326 -10.64 11.65 3.64
CA PHE A 326 -9.94 12.91 3.79
C PHE A 326 -10.83 13.95 4.45
N PHE A 327 -10.65 14.09 5.77
CA PHE A 327 -11.08 15.28 6.49
C PHE A 327 -9.98 16.35 6.41
N SER A 328 -10.07 17.20 5.39
CA SER A 328 -9.09 18.29 5.20
C SER A 328 -9.26 19.34 6.30
N GLY A 329 -8.16 19.87 6.84
CA GLY A 329 -8.20 20.90 7.88
C GLY A 329 -8.41 20.37 9.30
N GLY A 330 -9.10 21.16 10.13
CA GLY A 330 -9.45 20.85 11.51
C GLY A 330 -10.15 22.01 12.18
N PHE A 331 -10.37 21.90 13.49
CA PHE A 331 -11.04 22.93 14.29
C PHE A 331 -10.06 23.62 15.22
N ARG A 332 -10.45 24.77 15.76
CA ARG A 332 -9.71 25.47 16.81
C ARG A 332 -10.67 26.14 17.78
N ASN A 333 -10.12 26.60 18.90
CA ASN A 333 -10.79 27.56 19.77
C ASN A 333 -11.32 28.75 18.93
N PRO A 334 -12.59 29.16 19.08
CA PRO A 334 -13.15 30.27 18.29
C PRO A 334 -12.48 31.61 18.60
N VAL A 335 -11.84 31.74 19.77
CA VAL A 335 -11.12 32.95 20.18
C VAL A 335 -9.67 32.89 19.72
N ASP A 336 -9.27 33.83 18.86
CA ASP A 336 -7.94 33.84 18.21
C ASP A 336 -6.77 33.89 19.19
N SER A 337 -6.88 34.67 20.26
CA SER A 337 -5.83 34.78 21.29
C SER A 337 -5.61 33.47 22.03
N LEU A 338 -6.69 32.78 22.41
CA LEU A 338 -6.62 31.48 23.07
C LEU A 338 -6.05 30.42 22.14
N ALA A 339 -6.52 30.35 20.89
CA ALA A 339 -6.00 29.40 19.89
C ALA A 339 -4.50 29.58 19.60
N LYS A 340 -3.99 30.82 19.61
CA LYS A 340 -2.56 31.13 19.49
C LYS A 340 -1.79 30.73 20.74
N GLN A 341 -2.34 30.97 21.93
CA GLN A 341 -1.71 30.58 23.18
C GLN A 341 -1.58 29.06 23.30
N GLU A 342 -2.61 28.31 22.95
CA GLU A 342 -2.58 26.84 22.90
C GLU A 342 -1.50 26.31 21.95
N LEU A 343 -1.28 26.98 20.80
CA LEU A 343 -0.22 26.61 19.87
C LEU A 343 1.17 26.82 20.48
N LEU A 344 1.36 27.92 21.21
CA LEU A 344 2.63 28.19 21.89
C LEU A 344 2.92 27.12 22.95
N VAL A 345 1.90 26.72 23.72
CA VAL A 345 2.03 25.63 24.70
C VAL A 345 2.42 24.32 24.01
N GLU A 346 1.73 23.94 22.93
CA GLU A 346 2.07 22.74 22.15
C GLU A 346 3.51 22.79 21.62
N LYS A 347 3.95 23.93 21.07
CA LYS A 347 5.33 24.08 20.57
C LYS A 347 6.37 23.90 21.67
N GLU A 348 6.11 24.44 22.86
CA GLU A 348 7.00 24.25 24.01
C GLU A 348 7.01 22.79 24.49
N GLU A 349 5.87 22.11 24.51
CA GLU A 349 5.79 20.67 24.80
C GLU A 349 6.58 19.84 23.77
N GLN A 350 6.39 20.11 22.48
CA GLN A 350 7.15 19.46 21.40
C GLN A 350 8.65 19.70 21.52
N LYS A 351 9.06 20.91 21.94
CA LYS A 351 10.47 21.25 22.16
C LYS A 351 11.05 20.48 23.34
N LYS A 352 10.30 20.36 24.46
CA LYS A 352 10.68 19.56 25.62
C LYS A 352 10.79 18.08 25.27
N GLU A 353 9.81 17.53 24.55
CA GLU A 353 9.82 16.14 24.12
C GLU A 353 10.97 15.87 23.14
N ARG A 354 11.21 16.77 22.18
CA ARG A 354 12.37 16.67 21.29
C ARG A 354 13.66 16.64 22.09
N ALA A 355 13.85 17.57 23.03
CA ALA A 355 15.04 17.63 23.87
C ALA A 355 15.26 16.33 24.66
N ARG A 356 14.19 15.76 25.23
CA ARG A 356 14.21 14.44 25.87
C ARG A 356 14.67 13.35 24.90
N ARG A 357 14.10 13.29 23.69
CA ARG A 357 14.42 12.26 22.68
C ARG A 357 15.86 12.30 22.18
N LEU A 358 16.55 13.43 22.27
CA LEU A 358 17.95 13.53 21.84
C LEU A 358 18.90 12.70 22.71
N THR A 359 18.50 12.28 23.90
CA THR A 359 19.36 11.52 24.83
C THR A 359 18.91 10.08 25.05
N LEU A 360 17.71 9.72 24.60
CA LEU A 360 17.17 8.37 24.78
C LEU A 360 17.96 7.34 23.96
N ASP A 361 18.19 6.18 24.57
CA ASP A 361 18.76 5.02 23.89
C ASP A 361 17.74 4.27 23.03
N SER A 362 16.46 4.37 23.40
CA SER A 362 15.34 3.73 22.72
C SER A 362 14.14 4.67 22.66
N ILE A 363 13.43 4.66 21.53
CA ILE A 363 12.16 5.38 21.33
C ILE A 363 11.13 4.35 20.91
N ASN A 364 9.99 4.28 21.61
CA ASN A 364 8.92 3.31 21.32
C ASN A 364 9.44 1.85 21.24
N HIS A 365 10.29 1.46 22.19
CA HIS A 365 10.95 0.14 22.25
C HIS A 365 11.90 -0.17 21.07
N VAL A 366 12.22 0.81 20.23
CA VAL A 366 13.23 0.68 19.18
C VAL A 366 14.53 1.32 19.64
N TYR A 367 15.61 0.55 19.67
CA TYR A 367 16.96 1.06 19.92
C TYR A 367 17.38 2.05 18.83
N ILE A 368 17.89 3.22 19.24
CA ILE A 368 18.33 4.28 18.35
C ILE A 368 19.84 4.22 18.19
N PRO A 369 20.42 4.04 17.01
CA PRO A 369 21.87 4.01 16.87
C PRO A 369 22.57 5.27 17.39
N VAL A 370 23.76 5.15 17.98
CA VAL A 370 24.52 6.32 18.48
C VAL A 370 25.30 7.05 17.39
N ASN A 371 25.70 6.34 16.33
CA ASN A 371 26.51 6.84 15.23
C ASN A 371 26.33 5.96 13.98
N LEU A 372 27.07 6.28 12.91
CA LEU A 372 27.00 5.57 11.63
C LEU A 372 27.45 4.10 11.73
N ASN A 373 28.50 3.79 12.49
CA ASN A 373 28.96 2.40 12.67
C ASN A 373 27.90 1.54 13.39
N ASP A 374 27.27 2.08 14.43
CA ASP A 374 26.19 1.40 15.15
C ASP A 374 24.96 1.21 14.25
N CYS A 375 24.68 2.13 13.32
CA CYS A 375 23.65 1.92 12.29
C CYS A 375 23.89 0.62 11.51
N PHE A 376 25.14 0.35 11.11
CA PHE A 376 25.47 -0.86 10.35
C PHE A 376 25.23 -2.13 11.18
N LEU A 377 25.59 -2.10 12.47
CA LEU A 377 25.36 -3.21 13.38
C LEU A 377 23.86 -3.48 13.56
N GLN A 378 23.05 -2.44 13.74
CA GLN A 378 21.60 -2.59 13.87
C GLN A 378 20.94 -3.06 12.56
N LEU A 379 21.40 -2.57 11.40
CA LEU A 379 20.94 -3.07 10.10
C LEU A 379 21.30 -4.54 9.89
N ASN A 380 22.50 -4.98 10.30
CA ASN A 380 22.91 -6.37 10.19
C ASN A 380 22.05 -7.31 11.06
N LYS A 381 21.58 -6.84 12.22
CA LYS A 381 20.62 -7.56 13.07
C LYS A 381 19.20 -7.57 12.49
N THR A 382 18.81 -6.48 11.83
CA THR A 382 17.44 -6.27 11.34
C THR A 382 17.19 -6.97 10.00
N LEU A 383 18.16 -6.93 9.08
CA LEU A 383 18.05 -7.47 7.74
C LEU A 383 18.35 -8.97 7.71
N LYS A 384 17.62 -9.72 6.89
CA LYS A 384 17.90 -11.15 6.66
C LYS A 384 19.20 -11.35 5.86
N PRO A 385 19.88 -12.51 5.99
CA PRO A 385 21.07 -12.81 5.18
C PRO A 385 20.87 -12.62 3.67
N VAL A 386 19.73 -13.09 3.13
CA VAL A 386 19.40 -12.95 1.70
C VAL A 386 19.26 -11.48 1.26
N ASP A 387 18.72 -10.62 2.11
CA ASP A 387 18.58 -9.18 1.83
C ASP A 387 19.95 -8.49 1.82
N ARG A 388 20.82 -8.86 2.76
CA ARG A 388 22.19 -8.31 2.83
C ARG A 388 23.02 -8.75 1.63
N GLU A 389 22.93 -10.01 1.23
CA GLU A 389 23.60 -10.51 0.03
C GLU A 389 23.05 -9.84 -1.24
N MET A 390 21.75 -9.55 -1.31
CA MET A 390 21.18 -8.77 -2.41
C MET A 390 21.81 -7.38 -2.49
N ILE A 391 21.83 -6.63 -1.38
CA ILE A 391 22.40 -5.26 -1.32
C ILE A 391 23.88 -5.31 -1.70
N LYS A 392 24.64 -6.26 -1.14
CA LYS A 392 26.06 -6.45 -1.42
C LYS A 392 26.33 -6.73 -2.90
N ASN A 393 25.41 -7.38 -3.60
CA ASN A 393 25.55 -7.73 -5.02
C ASN A 393 24.98 -6.68 -5.99
N PHE A 394 24.57 -5.51 -5.52
CA PHE A 394 24.27 -4.39 -6.41
C PHE A 394 25.49 -4.05 -7.29
N LYS A 395 25.21 -3.79 -8.57
CA LYS A 395 26.23 -3.57 -9.59
C LYS A 395 26.79 -2.17 -9.47
N GLU A 396 25.91 -1.19 -9.32
CA GLU A 396 26.24 0.22 -9.22
C GLU A 396 25.87 0.76 -7.85
N ARG A 397 26.60 1.77 -7.36
CA ARG A 397 26.22 2.45 -6.09
C ARG A 397 24.85 3.14 -6.21
N SER A 398 24.48 3.59 -7.41
CA SER A 398 23.15 4.18 -7.68
C SER A 398 22.00 3.19 -7.47
N ASP A 399 22.24 1.87 -7.50
CA ASP A 399 21.21 0.87 -7.24
C ASP A 399 20.67 0.97 -5.79
N VAL A 400 21.46 1.53 -4.86
CA VAL A 400 21.05 1.79 -3.46
C VAL A 400 19.85 2.73 -3.37
N LEU A 401 19.66 3.63 -4.35
CA LEU A 401 18.49 4.52 -4.43
C LEU A 401 17.17 3.73 -4.43
N SER A 402 17.16 2.50 -4.93
CA SER A 402 15.98 1.64 -4.91
C SER A 402 15.51 1.25 -3.50
N LEU A 403 16.38 1.39 -2.50
CA LEU A 403 16.09 1.13 -1.08
C LEU A 403 15.50 2.34 -0.35
N HIS A 404 15.54 3.53 -0.96
CA HIS A 404 15.18 4.80 -0.30
C HIS A 404 13.75 4.82 0.25
N HIS A 405 12.81 4.27 -0.52
CA HIS A 405 11.42 4.18 -0.12
C HIS A 405 11.10 2.88 0.64
N GLY A 406 11.98 1.90 0.69
CA GLY A 406 11.80 0.70 1.51
C GLY A 406 12.49 0.85 2.86
N LEU A 407 13.73 0.34 2.91
CA LEU A 407 14.58 0.40 4.10
C LEU A 407 14.85 1.84 4.56
N GLY A 408 14.99 2.80 3.64
CA GLY A 408 15.18 4.21 4.00
C GLY A 408 14.00 4.77 4.80
N MET A 409 12.76 4.54 4.34
CA MET A 409 11.56 4.94 5.10
C MET A 409 11.52 4.27 6.48
N TRP A 410 11.87 2.98 6.56
CA TRP A 410 11.93 2.28 7.84
C TRP A 410 12.94 2.94 8.79
N ILE A 411 14.15 3.26 8.32
CA ILE A 411 15.19 3.96 9.08
C ILE A 411 14.66 5.29 9.63
N ARG A 412 14.05 6.13 8.78
CA ARG A 412 13.57 7.45 9.18
C ARG A 412 12.51 7.39 10.27
N ASN A 413 11.56 6.47 10.13
CA ASN A 413 10.43 6.34 11.03
C ASN A 413 10.82 5.69 12.36
N ASN A 414 11.65 4.64 12.31
CA ASN A 414 11.99 3.86 13.50
C ASN A 414 13.17 4.45 14.29
N TRP A 415 14.14 5.09 13.62
CA TRP A 415 15.26 5.74 14.31
C TRP A 415 14.98 7.23 14.63
N GLY A 416 13.74 7.66 14.46
CA GLY A 416 13.24 8.95 14.95
C GLY A 416 13.83 10.17 14.23
N LEU A 417 14.18 10.06 12.94
CA LEU A 417 14.84 11.13 12.20
C LEU A 417 13.93 12.36 12.00
N TRP A 418 12.60 12.18 11.92
CA TRP A 418 11.63 13.28 11.82
C TRP A 418 11.39 14.02 13.14
N GLY A 419 11.22 13.27 14.24
CA GLY A 419 10.83 13.82 15.55
C GLY A 419 11.99 14.15 16.48
N GLY A 420 13.23 13.91 16.04
CA GLY A 420 14.45 14.02 16.85
C GLY A 420 14.82 12.70 17.53
N SER A 421 16.13 12.45 17.57
CA SER A 421 16.76 11.31 18.23
C SER A 421 18.25 11.57 18.42
N ARG A 422 18.94 10.77 19.25
CA ARG A 422 20.40 10.88 19.39
C ARG A 422 21.13 10.69 18.05
N LEU A 423 20.62 9.82 17.18
CA LEU A 423 21.15 9.61 15.84
C LEU A 423 20.97 10.86 14.96
N GLN A 424 19.78 11.45 15.00
CA GLN A 424 19.52 12.69 14.27
C GLN A 424 20.44 13.82 14.73
N SER A 425 20.70 13.92 16.05
CA SER A 425 21.68 14.88 16.60
C SER A 425 23.10 14.61 16.10
N TYR A 426 23.53 13.35 16.07
CA TYR A 426 24.85 12.94 15.58
C TYR A 426 25.11 13.43 14.14
N PHE A 427 24.12 13.28 13.25
CA PHE A 427 24.21 13.75 11.87
C PHE A 427 24.06 15.27 11.75
N ALA A 428 23.13 15.88 12.51
CA ALA A 428 22.89 17.32 12.46
C ALA A 428 24.13 18.11 12.88
N GLN A 429 24.85 17.66 13.91
CA GLN A 429 26.14 18.21 14.33
C GLN A 429 27.21 18.17 13.23
N ARG A 430 27.05 17.32 12.21
CA ARG A 430 27.96 17.19 11.07
C ARG A 430 27.43 17.87 9.80
N GLY A 431 26.32 18.60 9.91
CA GLY A 431 25.70 19.36 8.81
C GLY A 431 24.60 18.61 8.05
N PHE A 432 24.11 17.47 8.56
CA PHE A 432 23.06 16.67 7.92
C PHE A 432 21.83 16.60 8.80
N SER A 433 20.81 17.41 8.50
CA SER A 433 19.58 17.49 9.31
C SER A 433 18.33 16.97 8.61
N GLU A 434 18.39 16.79 7.29
CA GLU A 434 17.26 16.35 6.47
C GLU A 434 17.14 14.81 6.55
N PRO A 435 16.00 14.25 7.04
CA PRO A 435 15.84 12.81 7.27
C PRO A 435 16.05 11.91 6.04
N ASP A 436 15.58 12.31 4.86
CA ASP A 436 15.76 11.56 3.62
C ASP A 436 17.26 11.43 3.29
N GLY A 437 18.00 12.55 3.29
CA GLY A 437 19.44 12.61 3.08
C GLY A 437 20.23 11.82 4.12
N VAL A 438 19.88 11.92 5.40
CA VAL A 438 20.53 11.12 6.47
C VAL A 438 20.33 9.63 6.23
N SER A 439 19.11 9.20 5.91
CA SER A 439 18.86 7.79 5.61
C SER A 439 19.56 7.32 4.33
N GLY A 440 19.70 8.18 3.32
CA GLY A 440 20.48 7.91 2.12
C GLY A 440 21.96 7.68 2.42
N ILE A 441 22.57 8.53 3.25
CA ILE A 441 23.96 8.38 3.71
C ILE A 441 24.14 7.02 4.42
N ILE A 442 23.24 6.69 5.35
CA ILE A 442 23.29 5.42 6.08
C ILE A 442 23.27 4.23 5.11
N LEU A 443 22.35 4.25 4.13
CA LEU A 443 22.20 3.17 3.15
C LEU A 443 23.44 3.03 2.25
N ASP A 444 23.94 4.15 1.74
CA ASP A 444 25.10 4.21 0.86
C ASP A 444 26.37 3.69 1.56
N GLU A 445 26.61 4.14 2.79
CA GLU A 445 27.77 3.70 3.56
C GLU A 445 27.62 2.27 4.06
N TYR A 446 26.40 1.82 4.37
CA TYR A 446 26.13 0.42 4.72
C TYR A 446 26.41 -0.53 3.54
N TYR A 447 26.07 -0.13 2.31
CA TYR A 447 26.43 -0.86 1.10
C TYR A 447 27.96 -1.00 0.96
N GLY A 448 28.71 0.08 1.19
CA GLY A 448 30.18 0.05 1.20
C GLY A 448 30.72 -0.89 2.28
N TRP A 449 30.14 -0.82 3.49
CA TRP A 449 30.51 -1.67 4.61
C TRP A 449 30.30 -3.17 4.32
N LEU A 450 29.17 -3.54 3.71
CA LEU A 450 28.90 -4.92 3.26
C LEU A 450 29.90 -5.42 2.21
N LYS A 451 30.50 -4.52 1.42
CA LYS A 451 31.57 -4.82 0.46
C LYS A 451 32.98 -4.81 1.06
N GLY A 452 33.10 -4.67 2.39
CA GLY A 452 34.35 -4.78 3.13
C GLY A 452 34.96 -3.46 3.57
N ASN A 453 34.31 -2.31 3.35
CA ASN A 453 34.77 -1.03 3.90
C ASN A 453 34.44 -0.91 5.40
N GLN A 454 35.21 -1.61 6.24
CA GLN A 454 34.99 -1.63 7.69
C GLN A 454 35.24 -0.28 8.37
N GLU A 455 35.98 0.62 7.71
CA GLU A 455 36.31 1.95 8.23
C GLU A 455 35.29 3.03 7.81
N ALA A 456 34.21 2.67 7.11
CA ALA A 456 33.24 3.61 6.56
C ALA A 456 32.75 4.66 7.59
N GLY A 457 32.40 4.26 8.81
CA GLY A 457 31.96 5.20 9.84
C GLY A 457 33.08 6.10 10.36
N SER A 458 34.29 5.57 10.57
CA SER A 458 35.45 6.37 11.01
C SER A 458 35.88 7.37 9.94
N ASN A 459 35.85 6.96 8.67
CA ASN A 459 36.11 7.80 7.50
C ASN A 459 35.05 8.90 7.37
N PHE A 460 33.77 8.58 7.60
CA PHE A 460 32.70 9.57 7.65
C PHE A 460 32.95 10.61 8.76
N GLU A 461 33.29 10.19 9.96
CA GLU A 461 33.55 11.10 11.09
C GLU A 461 34.78 11.98 10.88
N SER A 462 35.82 11.44 10.24
CA SER A 462 37.03 12.20 9.90
C SER A 462 36.76 13.23 8.81
N LYS A 463 35.94 12.87 7.82
CA LYS A 463 35.58 13.76 6.71
C LYS A 463 34.58 14.85 7.13
N TYR A 464 33.66 14.52 8.03
CA TYR A 464 32.60 15.40 8.50
C TYR A 464 32.73 15.59 10.02
N THR A 465 33.55 16.57 10.39
CA THR A 465 33.75 16.97 11.78
C THR A 465 32.50 17.66 12.34
N ILE A 466 32.42 17.71 13.67
CA ILE A 466 31.35 18.44 14.37
C ILE A 466 31.50 19.93 14.05
N LYS A 467 30.44 20.52 13.52
CA LYS A 467 30.30 21.96 13.33
C LYS A 467 29.90 22.57 14.66
N ASN A 468 30.72 23.50 15.17
CA ASN A 468 30.43 24.28 16.37
C ASN A 468 29.23 25.21 16.17
#